data_AF-A0A1A8B4T0-F1
#
_entry.id   AF-A0A1A8B4T0-F1
#
_cell.length_a   1.000
_cell.length_b   1.000
_cell.length_c   1.000
_cell.angle_alpha   90.00
_cell.angle_beta   90.00
_cell.angle_gamma   90.00
#
_symmetry.space_group_name_H-M   'P 1'
#
loop_
_entity.id
_entity.type
_entity.pdbx_description
1 polymer ?
#
loop_
_entity_poly.entity_id
_entity_poly.type
_entity_poly.pdbx_seq_one_letter_code
_entity_poly.pdbx_strand_id
1 'polypeptide(L)'
;MAELEKFKSAEDEFRKKYFQRNREAEENRQKESRAATRIQSWFRACKVRAYLSYLRKKAVIIQKVWRGFAARARVRQMVKAAYFIMKMNFYEEMAVRIQRRWRGFYSRKYIHSFYERKRCIQGILLNNELMRKEVDETVELLQRRKNYQEMVKEQQGRVYQAHRLHHLLSTKQCPGVFNSPFRPAPHEMELLLRKVKYQVPAKSGHRSGGCLW
;
A
#
# COMPACT_ATOMS: atom_id res chain seq x y z
N MET A 1 -2.91 52.54 -131.00
CA MET A 1 -1.53 52.08 -130.72
C MET A 1 -0.99 52.64 -129.40
N ALA A 2 -0.98 53.97 -129.21
CA ALA A 2 -0.44 54.61 -127.99
C ALA A 2 -1.17 54.27 -126.67
N GLU A 3 -2.49 54.11 -126.66
CA GLU A 3 -3.22 53.72 -125.42
C GLU A 3 -2.93 52.28 -125.02
N LEU A 4 -2.79 51.39 -126.00
CA LEU A 4 -2.50 49.97 -125.81
C LEU A 4 -1.09 49.75 -125.24
N GLU A 5 -0.13 50.61 -125.61
CA GLU A 5 1.21 50.65 -125.01
C GLU A 5 1.20 51.20 -123.57
N LYS A 6 0.38 52.22 -123.27
CA LYS A 6 0.21 52.73 -121.90
C LYS A 6 -0.39 51.66 -120.98
N PHE A 7 -1.40 50.91 -121.44
CA PHE A 7 -1.97 49.80 -120.67
C PHE A 7 -0.96 48.68 -120.43
N LYS A 8 -0.19 48.29 -121.45
CA LYS A 8 0.89 47.30 -121.29
C LYS A 8 1.97 47.76 -120.31
N SER A 9 2.37 49.04 -120.40
CA SER A 9 3.35 49.63 -119.49
C SER A 9 2.85 49.67 -118.03
N ALA A 10 1.57 50.01 -117.82
CA ALA A 10 0.94 49.99 -116.50
C ALA A 10 0.80 48.56 -115.95
N GLU A 11 0.49 47.58 -116.81
CA GLU A 11 0.44 46.17 -116.44
C GLU A 11 1.83 45.63 -116.03
N ASP A 12 2.87 46.01 -116.76
CA ASP A 12 4.25 45.63 -116.45
C ASP A 12 4.75 46.29 -115.16
N GLU A 13 4.39 47.55 -114.92
CA GLU A 13 4.70 48.24 -113.66
C GLU A 13 3.97 47.59 -112.47
N PHE A 14 2.70 47.23 -112.66
CA PHE A 14 1.92 46.50 -111.66
C PHE A 14 2.54 45.14 -111.35
N ARG A 15 2.92 44.36 -112.37
CA ARG A 15 3.62 43.08 -112.21
C ARG A 15 4.93 43.25 -111.46
N LYS A 16 5.76 44.23 -111.82
CA LYS A 16 7.02 44.53 -111.12
C LYS A 16 6.79 44.85 -109.65
N LYS A 17 5.82 45.72 -109.32
CA LYS A 17 5.45 46.06 -107.94
C LYS A 17 4.94 44.83 -107.17
N TYR A 18 4.16 43.96 -107.82
CA TYR A 18 3.66 42.73 -107.21
C TYR A 18 4.80 41.76 -106.87
N PHE A 19 5.71 41.49 -107.81
CA PHE A 19 6.87 40.62 -107.55
C PHE A 19 7.81 41.19 -106.49
N GLN A 20 8.02 42.51 -106.48
CA GLN A 20 8.82 43.18 -105.45
C GLN A 20 8.22 43.00 -104.05
N ARG A 21 6.90 43.20 -103.90
CA ARG A 21 6.21 42.97 -102.63
C ARG A 21 6.28 41.52 -102.17
N ASN A 22 6.11 40.56 -103.09
CA ASN A 22 6.24 39.14 -102.76
C ASN A 22 7.66 38.78 -102.33
N ARG A 23 8.68 39.37 -102.95
CA ARG A 23 10.08 39.16 -102.57
C ARG A 23 10.35 39.69 -101.16
N GLU A 24 9.92 40.92 -100.86
CA GLU A 24 10.06 41.53 -99.54
C GLU A 24 9.30 40.74 -98.46
N ALA A 25 8.11 40.24 -98.79
CA ALA A 25 7.34 39.37 -97.89
C ALA A 25 8.06 38.05 -97.63
N GLU A 26 8.62 37.41 -98.65
CA GLU A 26 9.35 36.15 -98.50
C GLU A 26 10.64 36.31 -97.70
N GLU A 27 11.39 37.40 -97.94
CA GLU A 27 12.60 37.75 -97.19
C GLU A 27 12.30 37.98 -95.70
N ASN A 28 11.15 38.60 -95.37
CA ASN A 28 10.76 38.87 -93.99
C ASN A 28 9.96 37.75 -93.31
N ARG A 29 9.41 36.78 -94.07
CA ARG A 29 8.50 35.73 -93.57
C ARG A 29 9.01 35.02 -92.33
N GLN A 30 10.29 34.62 -92.32
CA GLN A 30 10.87 33.91 -91.17
C GLN A 30 10.99 34.81 -89.93
N LYS A 31 11.37 36.08 -90.11
CA LYS A 31 11.52 37.05 -89.02
C LYS A 31 10.18 37.35 -88.38
N GLU A 32 9.16 37.60 -89.20
CA GLU A 32 7.79 37.84 -88.75
C GLU A 32 7.19 36.62 -88.06
N SER A 33 7.37 35.42 -88.63
CA SER A 33 6.90 34.17 -88.02
C SER A 33 7.55 33.91 -86.66
N ARG A 34 8.86 34.14 -86.52
CA ARG A 34 9.55 34.04 -85.22
C ARG A 34 9.03 35.06 -84.21
N ALA A 35 8.83 36.31 -84.63
CA ALA A 35 8.28 37.36 -83.76
C ALA A 35 6.86 37.00 -83.30
N ALA A 36 6.00 36.57 -84.22
CA ALA A 36 4.64 36.11 -83.91
C ALA A 36 4.66 34.93 -82.93
N THR A 37 5.52 33.93 -83.15
CA THR A 37 5.68 32.77 -82.26
C THR A 37 6.14 33.19 -80.86
N ARG A 38 7.05 34.17 -80.76
CA ARG A 38 7.49 34.73 -79.45
C ARG A 38 6.34 35.41 -78.71
N ILE A 39 5.56 36.25 -79.41
CA ILE A 39 4.41 36.93 -78.81
C ILE A 39 3.35 35.90 -78.36
N GLN A 40 3.01 34.95 -79.24
CA GLN A 40 2.03 33.92 -78.96
C GLN A 40 2.44 33.01 -77.79
N SER A 41 3.69 32.54 -77.78
CA SER A 41 4.21 31.68 -76.71
C SER A 41 4.25 32.41 -75.36
N TRP A 42 4.68 33.69 -75.35
CA TRP A 42 4.64 34.51 -74.16
C TRP A 42 3.22 34.70 -73.62
N PHE A 43 2.27 35.06 -74.49
CA PHE A 43 0.88 35.27 -74.08
C PHE A 43 0.24 33.97 -73.56
N ARG A 44 0.45 32.84 -74.25
CA ARG A 44 -0.01 31.51 -73.80
C ARG A 44 0.55 31.18 -72.40
N ALA A 45 1.84 31.41 -72.18
CA ALA A 45 2.47 31.19 -70.88
C ALA A 45 1.89 32.11 -69.79
N CYS A 46 1.65 33.39 -70.08
CA CYS A 46 1.02 34.33 -69.16
C CYS A 46 -0.38 33.87 -68.75
N LYS A 47 -1.21 33.43 -69.71
CA LYS A 47 -2.56 32.90 -69.45
C LYS A 47 -2.50 31.67 -68.53
N VAL A 48 -1.63 30.71 -68.82
CA VAL A 48 -1.47 29.49 -68.01
C VAL A 48 -0.99 29.82 -66.60
N ARG A 49 0.03 30.68 -66.46
CA ARG A 49 0.55 31.08 -65.14
C ARG A 49 -0.50 31.80 -64.30
N ALA A 50 -1.30 32.68 -64.90
CA ALA A 50 -2.39 33.35 -64.21
C ALA A 50 -3.44 32.35 -63.69
N TYR A 51 -3.81 31.38 -64.53
CA TYR A 51 -4.76 30.33 -64.15
C TYR A 51 -4.21 29.42 -63.02
N LEU A 52 -2.96 28.98 -63.11
CA LEU A 52 -2.32 28.19 -62.06
C LEU A 52 -2.22 28.96 -60.73
N SER A 53 -1.90 30.26 -60.79
CA SER A 53 -1.89 31.13 -59.61
C SER A 53 -3.28 31.23 -58.97
N TYR A 54 -4.33 31.37 -59.78
CA TYR A 54 -5.71 31.35 -59.31
C TYR A 54 -6.07 30.02 -58.62
N LEU A 55 -5.79 28.89 -59.26
CA LEU A 55 -6.04 27.56 -58.68
C LEU A 55 -5.29 27.35 -57.36
N ARG A 56 -4.01 27.75 -57.31
CA ARG A 56 -3.20 27.68 -56.07
C ARG A 56 -3.83 28.51 -54.96
N LYS A 57 -4.29 29.74 -55.24
CA LYS A 57 -4.97 30.58 -54.24
C LYS A 57 -6.24 29.90 -53.72
N LYS A 58 -7.05 29.31 -54.60
CA LYS A 58 -8.27 28.57 -54.20
C LYS A 58 -7.94 27.34 -53.35
N ALA A 59 -6.93 26.56 -53.73
CA ALA A 59 -6.47 25.41 -52.96
C ALA A 59 -6.00 25.82 -51.55
N VAL A 60 -5.23 26.90 -51.43
CA VAL A 60 -4.77 27.42 -50.13
C VAL A 60 -5.95 27.84 -49.24
N ILE A 61 -6.99 28.49 -49.81
CA ILE A 61 -8.20 28.86 -49.08
C ILE A 61 -8.89 27.62 -48.52
N ILE A 62 -9.14 26.61 -49.37
CA ILE A 62 -9.79 25.35 -48.96
C ILE A 62 -8.99 24.69 -47.84
N GLN A 63 -7.68 24.54 -48.02
CA GLN A 63 -6.82 23.90 -47.04
C GLN A 63 -6.76 24.69 -45.72
N LYS A 64 -6.68 26.02 -45.76
CA LYS A 64 -6.69 26.88 -44.55
C LYS A 64 -7.99 26.72 -43.78
N VAL A 65 -9.13 26.76 -44.47
CA VAL A 65 -10.45 26.58 -43.87
C VAL A 65 -10.56 25.20 -43.23
N TRP A 66 -10.14 24.15 -43.94
CA TRP A 66 -10.17 22.78 -43.45
C TRP A 66 -9.30 22.59 -42.19
N ARG A 67 -8.04 23.05 -42.20
CA ARG A 67 -7.16 22.97 -41.03
C ARG A 67 -7.78 23.66 -39.81
N GLY A 68 -8.39 24.82 -40.01
CA GLY A 68 -9.11 25.53 -38.95
C GLY A 68 -10.33 24.75 -38.44
N PHE A 69 -11.13 24.17 -39.33
CA PHE A 69 -12.28 23.35 -38.95
C PHE A 69 -11.86 22.13 -38.13
N ALA A 70 -10.86 21.37 -38.60
CA ALA A 70 -10.35 20.19 -37.94
C ALA A 70 -9.78 20.50 -36.54
N ALA A 71 -8.97 21.56 -36.43
CA ALA A 71 -8.43 22.00 -35.15
C ALA A 71 -9.55 22.36 -34.16
N ARG A 72 -10.54 23.15 -34.59
CA ARG A 72 -11.70 23.50 -33.74
C ARG A 72 -12.54 22.28 -33.36
N ALA A 73 -12.72 21.31 -34.25
CA ALA A 73 -13.43 20.08 -33.95
C ALA A 73 -12.71 19.28 -32.85
N ARG A 74 -11.39 19.15 -32.94
CA ARG A 74 -10.56 18.51 -31.90
C ARG A 74 -10.69 19.22 -30.55
N VAL A 75 -10.54 20.55 -30.52
CA VAL A 75 -10.65 21.33 -29.29
C VAL A 75 -12.03 21.18 -28.66
N ARG A 76 -13.12 21.24 -29.44
CA ARG A 76 -14.47 21.00 -28.92
C ARG A 76 -14.60 19.63 -28.24
N GLN A 77 -14.02 18.59 -28.83
CA GLN A 77 -14.05 17.25 -28.22
C GLN A 77 -13.24 17.19 -26.92
N MET A 78 -12.06 17.82 -26.89
CA MET A 78 -11.24 17.92 -25.69
C MET A 78 -11.95 18.65 -24.55
N VAL A 79 -12.59 19.79 -24.85
CA VAL A 79 -13.36 20.56 -23.87
C VAL A 79 -14.53 19.76 -23.33
N LYS A 80 -15.27 19.05 -24.20
CA LYS A 80 -16.35 18.15 -23.76
C LYS A 80 -15.81 17.06 -22.81
N ALA A 81 -14.72 16.40 -23.17
CA ALA A 81 -14.12 15.37 -22.34
C ALA A 81 -13.65 15.93 -20.98
N ALA A 82 -12.95 17.06 -20.98
CA ALA A 82 -12.51 17.73 -19.76
C ALA A 82 -13.69 18.11 -18.85
N TYR A 83 -14.78 18.63 -19.42
CA TYR A 83 -16.00 18.92 -18.67
C TYR A 83 -16.59 17.66 -18.02
N PHE A 84 -16.68 16.55 -18.76
CA PHE A 84 -17.20 15.29 -18.21
C PHE A 84 -16.32 14.74 -17.10
N ILE A 85 -15.00 14.78 -17.25
CA ILE A 85 -14.05 14.36 -16.21
C ILE A 85 -14.24 15.22 -14.95
N MET A 86 -14.26 16.55 -15.11
CA MET A 86 -14.47 17.46 -13.98
C MET A 86 -15.79 17.19 -13.26
N LYS A 87 -16.88 16.99 -14.03
CA LYS A 87 -18.21 16.69 -13.49
C LYS A 87 -18.23 15.34 -12.76
N MET A 88 -17.63 14.29 -13.33
CA MET A 88 -17.53 12.98 -12.69
C MET A 88 -16.74 13.04 -11.39
N ASN A 89 -15.55 13.64 -11.41
CA ASN A 89 -14.72 13.78 -10.21
C ASN A 89 -15.47 14.49 -9.07
N PHE A 90 -16.23 15.54 -9.39
CA PHE A 90 -17.05 16.24 -8.39
C PHE A 90 -18.09 15.32 -7.75
N TYR A 91 -18.86 14.58 -8.56
CA TYR A 91 -19.87 13.67 -8.02
C TYR A 91 -19.28 12.48 -7.28
N GLU A 92 -18.16 11.94 -7.75
CA GLU A 92 -17.43 10.88 -7.05
C GLU A 92 -16.96 11.35 -5.68
N GLU A 93 -16.40 12.56 -5.58
CA GLU A 93 -15.99 13.13 -4.29
C GLU A 93 -17.18 13.28 -3.34
N MET A 94 -18.32 13.79 -3.83
CA MET A 94 -19.54 13.91 -3.03
C MET A 94 -20.07 12.54 -2.59
N ALA A 95 -20.06 11.55 -3.48
CA ALA A 95 -20.47 10.19 -3.18
C ALA A 95 -19.58 9.58 -2.08
N VAL A 96 -18.26 9.73 -2.16
CA VAL A 96 -17.32 9.24 -1.14
C VAL A 96 -17.60 9.90 0.22
N ARG A 97 -17.90 11.21 0.27
CA ARG A 97 -18.24 11.90 1.53
C ARG A 97 -19.51 11.32 2.16
N ILE A 98 -20.57 11.14 1.38
CA ILE A 98 -21.84 10.55 1.83
C ILE A 98 -21.59 9.12 2.33
N GLN A 99 -20.91 8.30 1.53
CA GLN A 99 -20.63 6.92 1.87
C GLN A 99 -19.76 6.79 3.13
N ARG A 100 -18.72 7.61 3.29
CA ARG A 100 -17.87 7.63 4.49
C ARG A 100 -18.69 7.96 5.74
N ARG A 101 -19.56 8.97 5.64
CA ARG A 101 -20.45 9.37 6.73
C ARG A 101 -21.40 8.24 7.12
N TRP A 102 -22.02 7.60 6.13
CA TRP A 102 -22.90 6.46 6.33
C TRP A 102 -22.18 5.27 6.96
N ARG A 103 -21.01 4.89 6.44
CA ARG A 103 -20.23 3.74 6.96
C ARG A 103 -19.85 3.98 8.42
N GLY A 104 -19.42 5.18 8.76
CA GLY A 104 -19.14 5.56 10.14
C GLY A 104 -20.37 5.48 11.05
N PHE A 105 -21.53 5.95 10.60
CA PHE A 105 -22.79 5.79 11.33
C PHE A 105 -23.15 4.32 11.54
N TYR A 106 -23.11 3.52 10.47
CA TYR A 106 -23.48 2.11 10.52
C TYR A 106 -22.59 1.32 11.48
N SER A 107 -21.27 1.50 11.40
CA SER A 107 -20.34 0.82 12.31
C SER A 107 -20.60 1.16 13.78
N ARG A 108 -20.82 2.44 14.11
CA ARG A 108 -21.09 2.87 15.50
C ARG A 108 -22.45 2.40 16.03
N LYS A 109 -23.43 2.23 15.15
CA LYS A 109 -24.78 1.81 15.54
C LYS A 109 -24.92 0.29 15.65
N TYR A 110 -24.34 -0.45 14.71
CA TYR A 110 -24.66 -1.87 14.55
C TYR A 110 -23.47 -2.83 14.70
N ILE A 111 -22.22 -2.37 14.57
CA ILE A 111 -21.04 -3.26 14.63
C ILE A 111 -20.30 -3.11 15.96
N HIS A 112 -20.01 -1.88 16.37
CA HIS A 112 -19.17 -1.59 17.55
C HIS A 112 -19.91 -0.67 18.52
N SER A 113 -20.31 -1.23 19.67
CA SER A 113 -20.75 -0.43 20.82
C SER A 113 -19.59 -0.23 21.79
N PHE A 114 -19.12 1.01 21.90
CA PHE A 114 -18.07 1.39 22.85
C PHE A 114 -18.44 1.03 24.29
N TYR A 115 -19.69 1.28 24.67
CA TYR A 115 -20.18 1.05 26.04
C TYR A 115 -20.23 -0.43 26.38
N GLU A 116 -20.69 -1.27 25.45
CA GLU A 116 -20.70 -2.73 25.64
C GLU A 116 -19.28 -3.28 25.80
N ARG A 117 -18.34 -2.81 24.95
CA ARG A 117 -16.93 -3.20 25.06
C ARG A 117 -16.30 -2.74 26.37
N LYS A 118 -16.60 -1.51 26.80
CA LYS A 118 -16.11 -0.96 28.07
C LYS A 118 -16.63 -1.78 29.25
N ARG A 119 -17.93 -2.10 29.27
CA ARG A 119 -18.55 -2.93 30.32
C ARG A 119 -17.92 -4.32 30.39
N CYS A 120 -17.69 -4.96 29.24
CA CYS A 120 -17.02 -6.26 29.17
C CYS A 120 -15.61 -6.21 29.77
N ILE A 121 -14.78 -5.23 29.38
CA ILE A 121 -13.42 -5.09 29.89
C ILE A 121 -13.43 -4.82 31.40
N GLN A 122 -14.34 -3.96 31.89
CA GLN A 122 -14.48 -3.71 33.33
C GLN A 122 -14.86 -4.98 34.11
N GLY A 123 -15.77 -5.79 33.58
CA GLY A 123 -16.12 -7.08 34.17
C GLY A 123 -14.93 -8.05 34.23
N ILE A 124 -14.11 -8.10 33.17
CA ILE A 124 -12.89 -8.91 33.14
C ILE A 124 -11.90 -8.41 34.21
N LEU A 125 -11.71 -7.10 34.35
CA LEU A 125 -10.81 -6.54 35.36
C LEU A 125 -11.26 -6.91 36.77
N LEU A 126 -12.55 -6.77 37.07
CA LEU A 126 -13.11 -7.13 38.38
C LEU A 126 -12.92 -8.63 38.67
N ASN A 127 -13.21 -9.50 37.69
CA ASN A 127 -12.99 -10.94 37.85
C ASN A 127 -11.52 -11.26 38.07
N ASN A 128 -10.61 -10.63 37.33
CA ASN A 128 -9.18 -10.83 37.52
C ASN A 128 -8.72 -10.39 38.92
N GLU A 129 -9.26 -9.31 39.47
CA GLU A 129 -8.96 -8.88 40.84
C GLU A 129 -9.46 -9.89 41.87
N LEU A 130 -10.68 -10.42 41.70
CA LEU A 130 -11.22 -11.47 42.57
C LEU A 130 -10.38 -12.75 42.50
N MET A 131 -10.05 -13.21 41.29
CA MET A 131 -9.21 -14.39 41.08
C MET A 131 -7.82 -14.21 41.70
N ARG A 132 -7.22 -13.02 41.63
CA ARG A 132 -5.94 -12.75 42.29
C ARG A 132 -6.06 -12.90 43.81
N LYS A 133 -7.10 -12.34 44.43
CA LYS A 133 -7.32 -12.47 45.88
C LYS A 133 -7.51 -13.91 46.31
N GLU A 134 -8.32 -14.68 45.57
CA GLU A 134 -8.52 -16.10 45.84
C GLU A 134 -7.21 -16.89 45.71
N VAL A 135 -6.39 -16.58 44.69
CA VAL A 135 -5.06 -17.17 44.55
C VAL A 135 -4.16 -16.80 45.72
N ASP A 136 -4.16 -15.55 46.17
CA ASP A 136 -3.35 -15.11 47.31
C ASP A 136 -3.78 -15.83 48.61
N GLU A 137 -5.08 -15.92 48.88
CA GLU A 137 -5.62 -16.64 50.05
C GLU A 137 -5.27 -18.13 50.02
N THR A 138 -5.38 -18.79 48.86
CA THR A 138 -5.04 -20.20 48.73
C THR A 138 -3.54 -20.44 48.92
N VAL A 139 -2.68 -19.55 48.41
CA VAL A 139 -1.23 -19.58 48.62
C VAL A 139 -0.91 -19.43 50.10
N GLU A 140 -1.53 -18.48 50.80
CA GLU A 140 -1.35 -18.33 52.24
C GLU A 140 -1.76 -19.58 53.02
N LEU A 141 -2.92 -20.17 52.70
CA LEU A 141 -3.40 -21.39 53.36
C LEU A 141 -2.47 -22.57 53.13
N LEU A 142 -1.98 -22.74 51.90
CA LEU A 142 -1.01 -23.79 51.56
C LEU A 142 0.31 -23.58 52.31
N GLN A 143 0.79 -22.34 52.41
CA GLN A 143 2.00 -22.03 53.16
C GLN A 143 1.84 -22.32 54.65
N ARG A 144 0.71 -21.92 55.26
CA ARG A 144 0.40 -22.23 56.67
C ARG A 144 0.33 -23.74 56.89
N ARG A 145 -0.32 -24.48 55.99
CA ARG A 145 -0.39 -25.95 56.05
C ARG A 145 0.98 -26.59 55.97
N LYS A 146 1.84 -26.11 55.06
CA LYS A 146 3.22 -26.59 54.91
C LYS A 146 4.04 -26.32 56.18
N ASN A 147 3.98 -25.10 56.72
CA ASN A 147 4.67 -24.72 57.97
C ASN A 147 4.19 -25.58 59.15
N TYR A 148 2.89 -25.83 59.27
CA TYR A 148 2.33 -26.71 60.31
C TYR A 148 2.83 -28.15 60.14
N GLN A 149 2.82 -28.69 58.91
CA GLN A 149 3.36 -30.02 58.63
C GLN A 149 4.86 -30.12 58.96
N GLU A 150 5.64 -29.07 58.66
CA GLU A 150 7.05 -29.00 59.03
C GLU A 150 7.24 -28.98 60.55
N MET A 151 6.48 -28.16 61.28
CA MET A 151 6.49 -28.15 62.76
C MET A 151 6.12 -29.52 63.34
N VAL A 152 5.09 -30.18 62.81
CA VAL A 152 4.68 -31.52 63.28
C VAL A 152 5.78 -32.54 63.00
N LYS A 153 6.39 -32.52 61.81
CA LYS A 153 7.53 -33.40 61.48
C LYS A 153 8.73 -33.13 62.39
N GLU A 154 9.01 -31.87 62.70
CA GLU A 154 10.09 -31.50 63.61
C GLU A 154 9.81 -32.00 65.03
N GLN A 155 8.60 -31.79 65.55
CA GLN A 155 8.19 -32.29 66.86
C GLN A 155 8.22 -33.83 66.92
N GLN A 156 7.69 -34.51 65.90
CA GLN A 156 7.78 -35.97 65.78
C GLN A 156 9.24 -36.44 65.73
N GLY A 157 10.11 -35.74 65.00
CA GLY A 157 11.55 -35.98 64.97
C GLY A 157 12.20 -35.84 66.35
N ARG A 158 11.86 -34.78 67.10
CA ARG A 158 12.32 -34.56 68.49
C ARG A 158 11.85 -35.66 69.43
N VAL A 159 10.58 -36.08 69.34
CA VAL A 159 10.03 -37.18 70.14
C VAL A 159 10.68 -38.52 69.79
N TYR A 160 10.90 -38.79 68.50
CA TYR A 160 11.61 -39.98 68.04
C TYR A 160 13.06 -40.03 68.57
N GLN A 161 13.78 -38.90 68.51
CA GLN A 161 15.11 -38.79 69.12
C GLN A 161 15.07 -38.99 70.64
N ALA A 162 14.07 -38.46 71.33
CA ALA A 162 13.85 -38.66 72.77
C ALA A 162 13.64 -40.15 73.10
N HIS A 163 12.82 -40.88 72.33
CA HIS A 163 12.69 -42.34 72.50
C HIS A 163 14.04 -43.07 72.36
N ARG A 164 14.83 -42.73 71.34
CA ARG A 164 16.15 -43.35 71.10
C ARG A 164 17.17 -43.04 72.20
N LEU A 165 17.12 -41.83 72.76
CA LEU A 165 18.04 -41.34 73.79
C LEU A 165 17.50 -41.49 75.22
N HIS A 166 16.37 -42.19 75.43
CA HIS A 166 15.71 -42.29 76.74
C HIS A 166 16.59 -42.89 77.84
N HIS A 167 17.58 -43.71 77.49
CA HIS A 167 18.55 -44.24 78.44
C HIS A 167 19.47 -43.17 79.05
N LEU A 168 19.56 -41.98 78.47
CA LEU A 168 20.37 -40.86 78.98
C LEU A 168 19.63 -39.97 79.99
N LEU A 169 18.41 -40.35 80.38
CA LEU A 169 17.55 -39.62 81.32
C LEU A 169 18.12 -39.67 82.75
N SER A 170 17.96 -38.57 83.52
CA SER A 170 18.31 -38.56 84.94
C SER A 170 17.62 -39.65 85.74
N THR A 171 18.39 -40.30 86.62
CA THR A 171 17.87 -41.20 87.66
C THR A 171 17.94 -40.52 89.03
N LYS A 172 17.37 -41.14 90.07
CA LYS A 172 17.46 -40.62 91.44
C LYS A 172 18.90 -40.53 91.96
N GLN A 173 19.78 -41.40 91.47
CA GLN A 173 21.15 -41.53 91.95
C GLN A 173 22.15 -40.71 91.10
N CYS A 174 21.93 -40.63 89.78
CA CYS A 174 22.83 -39.99 88.83
C CYS A 174 22.09 -39.04 87.88
N PRO A 175 22.55 -37.78 87.72
CA PRO A 175 22.00 -36.87 86.73
C PRO A 175 22.31 -37.36 85.30
N GLY A 176 21.33 -37.24 84.39
CA GLY A 176 21.46 -37.61 82.98
C GLY A 176 22.29 -36.60 82.20
N VAL A 177 22.74 -36.98 80.99
CA VAL A 177 23.63 -36.15 80.16
C VAL A 177 23.03 -34.77 79.87
N PHE A 178 21.69 -34.69 79.79
CA PHE A 178 20.96 -33.45 79.51
C PHE A 178 20.55 -32.67 80.78
N ASN A 179 20.93 -33.13 81.97
CA ASN A 179 20.67 -32.48 83.26
C ASN A 179 21.98 -32.12 83.99
N SER A 180 22.72 -31.16 83.43
CA SER A 180 24.01 -30.74 83.98
C SER A 180 23.84 -29.96 85.31
N PRO A 181 24.62 -30.28 86.36
CA PRO A 181 24.56 -29.58 87.65
C PRO A 181 25.02 -28.12 87.59
N PHE A 182 25.63 -27.70 86.47
CA PHE A 182 26.08 -26.32 86.24
C PHE A 182 25.02 -25.44 85.55
N ARG A 183 23.85 -26.00 85.19
CA ARG A 183 22.74 -25.22 84.64
C ARG A 183 21.65 -25.02 85.70
N PRO A 184 21.03 -23.82 85.73
CA PRO A 184 19.94 -23.54 86.67
C PRO A 184 18.66 -24.34 86.36
N ALA A 185 18.51 -24.85 85.14
CA ALA A 185 17.38 -25.67 84.73
C ALA A 185 17.82 -26.81 83.78
N PRO A 186 17.09 -27.94 83.76
CA PRO A 186 17.35 -29.04 82.82
C PRO A 186 17.24 -28.60 81.36
N HIS A 187 18.04 -29.20 80.47
CA HIS A 187 17.95 -28.92 79.03
C HIS A 187 16.57 -29.34 78.47
N GLU A 188 16.10 -28.69 77.40
CA GLU A 188 14.78 -28.98 76.80
C GLU A 188 14.59 -30.47 76.48
N MET A 189 15.65 -31.12 76.02
CA MET A 189 15.68 -32.56 75.76
C MET A 189 15.46 -33.39 77.03
N GLU A 190 16.03 -33.03 78.19
CA GLU A 190 15.79 -33.72 79.46
C GLU A 190 14.31 -33.64 79.87
N LEU A 191 13.68 -32.48 79.67
CA LEU A 191 12.25 -32.29 79.93
C LEU A 191 11.38 -33.14 79.00
N LEU A 192 11.76 -33.27 77.73
CA LEU A 192 11.10 -34.15 76.78
C LEU A 192 11.27 -35.63 77.13
N LEU A 193 12.48 -36.05 77.52
CA LEU A 193 12.76 -37.42 77.96
C LEU A 193 11.88 -37.84 79.14
N ARG A 194 11.63 -36.94 80.11
CA ARG A 194 10.73 -37.19 81.26
C ARG A 194 9.28 -37.40 80.87
N LYS A 195 8.81 -36.76 79.78
CA LYS A 195 7.42 -36.84 79.31
C LYS A 195 7.16 -38.09 78.48
N VAL A 196 8.18 -38.61 77.82
CA VAL A 196 8.08 -39.77 76.92
C VAL A 196 8.27 -41.05 77.72
N LYS A 197 7.48 -42.09 77.45
CA LYS A 197 7.68 -43.42 78.07
C LYS A 197 8.76 -44.20 77.33
N TYR A 198 9.61 -44.92 78.06
CA TYR A 198 10.57 -45.85 77.47
C TYR A 198 9.84 -46.86 76.58
N GLN A 199 10.26 -46.94 75.32
CA GLN A 199 9.81 -47.99 74.40
C GLN A 199 10.97 -48.96 74.23
N VAL A 200 10.69 -50.25 74.41
CA VAL A 200 11.66 -51.29 74.08
C VAL A 200 11.90 -51.20 72.57
N PRO A 201 13.15 -51.07 72.09
CA PRO A 201 13.42 -51.07 70.67
C PRO A 201 12.87 -52.37 70.09
N ALA A 202 11.87 -52.29 69.22
CA ALA A 202 11.44 -53.44 68.45
C ALA A 202 12.70 -53.97 67.74
N LYS A 203 13.02 -55.26 67.90
CA LYS A 203 14.11 -55.90 67.14
C LYS A 203 13.89 -55.53 65.68
N SER A 204 14.83 -54.80 65.08
CA SER A 204 14.81 -54.54 63.65
C SER A 204 14.75 -55.92 62.98
N GLY A 205 13.59 -56.25 62.42
CA GLY A 205 13.45 -57.41 61.57
C GLY A 205 14.56 -57.34 60.54
N HIS A 206 15.27 -58.46 60.37
CA HIS A 206 16.29 -58.66 59.36
C HIS A 206 15.79 -58.04 58.06
N ARG A 207 16.48 -57.00 57.55
CA ARG A 207 16.24 -56.53 56.18
C ARG A 207 16.67 -57.69 55.29
N SER A 208 15.71 -58.51 54.85
CA SER A 208 15.89 -59.34 53.67
C SER A 208 16.21 -58.37 52.54
N GLY A 209 17.48 -58.33 52.15
CA GLY A 209 17.90 -57.72 50.90
C GLY A 209 17.23 -58.50 49.78
N GLY A 210 16.09 -57.99 49.29
CA GLY A 210 15.59 -58.35 47.99
C GLY A 210 16.47 -57.69 46.95
N CYS A 211 17.36 -58.47 46.34
CA CYS A 211 17.91 -58.15 45.03
C CYS A 211 16.73 -57.96 44.06
N LEU A 212 16.60 -56.76 43.51
CA LEU A 212 15.87 -56.52 42.27
C LEU A 212 16.93 -56.35 41.18
N TRP A 213 16.93 -57.30 40.26
CA TRP A 213 17.51 -57.15 38.93
C TRP A 213 16.76 -56.05 38.16
#